data_AF-A0A6D2ISR0-F1
#
_entry.id   AF-A0A6D2ISR0-F1
#
_cell.length_a   1.000
_cell.length_b   1.000
_cell.length_c   1.000
_cell.angle_alpha   90.00
_cell.angle_beta   90.00
_cell.angle_gamma   90.00
#
_symmetry.space_group_name_H-M   'P 1'
#
loop_
_entity.id
_entity.type
_entity.pdbx_description
1 polymer ?
#
loop_
_entity_poly.entity_id
_entity_poly.type
_entity_poly.pdbx_seq_one_letter_code
_entity_poly.pdbx_strand_id
1 'polypeptide(L)'
;MTYFEFVEVEKDHQEAGHDPTENRLVVDLVDVKIGHDYEPVVNYNVLGYRLGDVLGVTGFYNNAPTDSIRGMIESDYEHRRRPPQGSDKREASSCSSHMT
;
A
#
# COMPACT_ATOMS: atom_id res chain seq x y z
N MET A 1 -12.79 17.55 3.05
CA MET A 1 -13.11 16.44 3.96
C MET A 1 -12.41 15.20 3.45
N THR A 2 -11.84 14.40 4.34
CA THR A 2 -11.07 13.20 3.99
C THR A 2 -11.75 12.01 4.61
N TYR A 3 -11.93 10.94 3.84
CA TYR A 3 -12.50 9.70 4.35
C TYR A 3 -11.73 8.50 3.81
N PHE A 4 -11.81 7.42 4.57
CA PHE A 4 -11.18 6.14 4.26
C PHE A 4 -12.25 5.18 3.76
N GLU A 5 -11.98 4.61 2.60
CA GLU A 5 -12.72 3.48 2.05
C GLU A 5 -11.79 2.26 2.05
N PHE A 6 -12.38 1.07 2.00
CA PHE A 6 -11.66 -0.19 2.05
C PHE A 6 -12.09 -1.07 0.89
N VAL A 7 -11.12 -1.66 0.22
CA VAL A 7 -11.35 -2.60 -0.87
C VAL A 7 -11.02 -4.00 -0.37
N GLU A 8 -12.00 -4.90 -0.36
CA GLU A 8 -11.79 -6.28 0.09
C GLU A 8 -10.80 -7.01 -0.83
N VAL A 9 -9.79 -7.63 -0.23
CA VAL A 9 -8.77 -8.41 -0.93
C VAL A 9 -9.10 -9.89 -0.76
N GLU A 10 -9.51 -10.55 -1.84
CA GLU A 10 -9.74 -11.99 -1.82
C GLU A 10 -8.42 -12.75 -1.66
N LYS A 11 -8.41 -13.74 -0.76
CA LYS A 11 -7.20 -14.47 -0.34
C LYS A 11 -6.62 -15.39 -1.42
N ASP A 12 -7.39 -15.68 -2.47
CA ASP A 12 -7.05 -16.71 -3.46
C ASP A 12 -6.48 -16.16 -4.77
N HIS A 13 -6.33 -14.84 -4.93
CA HIS A 13 -5.83 -14.25 -6.18
C HIS A 13 -4.85 -13.08 -5.95
N GLN A 14 -3.62 -13.42 -5.54
CA GLN A 14 -2.46 -12.52 -5.69
C GLN A 14 -1.89 -12.50 -7.14
N GLU A 15 -2.36 -13.39 -8.03
CA GLU A 15 -2.02 -13.36 -9.44
C GLU A 15 -3.28 -13.15 -10.30
N ALA A 16 -3.48 -11.94 -10.77
CA ALA A 16 -3.98 -11.65 -12.11
C ALA A 16 -4.02 -10.13 -12.28
N GLY A 17 -3.56 -9.65 -13.44
CA GLY A 17 -3.84 -8.30 -13.88
C GLY A 17 -5.35 -8.11 -13.97
N HIS A 18 -5.96 -7.62 -12.89
CA HIS A 18 -7.39 -7.35 -12.86
C HIS A 18 -7.63 -6.00 -13.53
N ASP A 19 -8.35 -6.08 -14.64
CA ASP A 19 -9.03 -4.98 -15.29
C ASP A 19 -9.66 -4.07 -14.23
N PRO A 20 -9.40 -2.74 -14.23
CA PRO A 20 -9.97 -1.79 -13.26
C PRO A 20 -11.51 -1.76 -13.24
N THR A 21 -12.18 -2.48 -14.15
CA THR A 21 -13.63 -2.61 -14.26
C THR A 21 -14.25 -3.77 -13.47
N GLU A 22 -13.47 -4.70 -12.89
CA GLU A 22 -14.06 -5.67 -11.97
C GLU A 22 -14.50 -4.95 -10.69
N ASN A 23 -15.79 -5.12 -10.34
CA ASN A 23 -16.47 -4.55 -9.18
C ASN A 23 -15.82 -5.02 -7.88
N ARG A 24 -14.66 -4.46 -7.55
CA ARG A 24 -14.04 -4.59 -6.24
C ARG A 24 -14.99 -3.98 -5.22
N LEU A 25 -15.40 -4.79 -4.24
CA LEU A 25 -16.33 -4.37 -3.21
C LEU A 25 -15.65 -3.29 -2.35
N VAL A 26 -16.04 -2.03 -2.58
CA VAL A 26 -15.64 -0.90 -1.76
C VAL A 26 -16.60 -0.83 -0.58
N VAL A 27 -16.06 -0.82 0.64
CA VAL A 27 -16.81 -0.70 1.89
C VAL A 27 -16.32 0.48 2.70
N ASP A 28 -17.23 1.08 3.46
CA ASP A 28 -16.89 2.14 4.39
C ASP A 28 -16.13 1.60 5.62
N LEU A 29 -15.45 2.50 6.33
CA LEU A 29 -14.69 2.20 7.55
C LEU A 29 -15.47 1.36 8.58
N VAL A 30 -16.78 1.56 8.70
CA VAL A 30 -17.63 0.90 9.71
C VAL A 30 -18.15 -0.46 9.27
N ASP A 31 -18.04 -0.80 7.98
CA ASP A 31 -18.61 -2.01 7.39
C ASP A 31 -17.56 -3.10 7.11
N VAL A 32 -16.29 -2.84 7.48
CA VAL A 32 -15.22 -3.83 7.39
C VAL A 32 -15.49 -5.04 8.30
N LYS A 33 -15.01 -6.23 7.93
CA LYS A 33 -15.30 -7.48 8.65
C LYS A 33 -14.05 -8.05 9.30
N ILE A 34 -14.18 -8.48 10.56
CA ILE A 34 -13.08 -9.17 11.28
C ILE A 34 -12.69 -10.44 10.52
N GLY A 35 -11.37 -10.65 10.36
CA GLY A 35 -10.81 -11.81 9.67
C GLY A 35 -10.71 -11.68 8.14
N HIS A 36 -11.19 -10.57 7.59
CA HIS A 36 -11.01 -10.18 6.20
C HIS A 36 -9.80 -9.23 6.06
N ASP A 37 -9.25 -9.20 4.85
CA ASP A 37 -8.10 -8.37 4.50
C ASP A 37 -8.55 -7.30 3.50
N TYR A 38 -8.08 -6.07 3.68
CA TYR A 38 -8.52 -4.91 2.92
C TYR A 38 -7.34 -4.04 2.48
N GLU A 39 -7.47 -3.46 1.29
CA GLU A 39 -6.61 -2.37 0.83
C GLU A 39 -7.29 -1.02 1.18
N PRO A 40 -6.65 -0.16 1.99
CA PRO A 40 -7.21 1.13 2.33
C PRO A 40 -7.01 2.15 1.20
N VAL A 41 -8.09 2.87 0.91
CA VAL A 41 -8.17 3.93 -0.09
C VAL A 41 -8.48 5.23 0.62
N VAL A 42 -7.61 6.23 0.45
CA VAL A 42 -7.80 7.54 1.05
C VAL A 42 -8.35 8.50 0.00
N ASN A 43 -9.54 9.03 0.24
CA ASN A 43 -10.15 9.99 -0.66
C ASN A 43 -9.96 11.43 -0.15
N TYR A 44 -9.11 12.19 -0.84
CA TYR A 44 -8.95 13.62 -0.62
C TYR A 44 -9.76 14.40 -1.68
N ASN A 45 -11.06 14.59 -1.41
CA ASN A 45 -12.04 15.44 -2.12
C ASN A 45 -12.31 15.18 -3.62
N VAL A 46 -11.39 14.63 -4.42
CA VAL A 46 -11.62 14.30 -5.84
C VAL A 46 -10.60 13.33 -6.45
N LEU A 47 -9.61 12.88 -5.67
CA LEU A 47 -8.61 11.90 -6.13
C LEU A 47 -8.43 10.86 -5.03
N GLY A 48 -8.96 9.66 -5.27
CA GLY A 48 -8.73 8.49 -4.42
C GLY A 48 -7.29 8.02 -4.59
N TYR A 49 -6.58 7.85 -3.48
CA TYR A 49 -5.24 7.28 -3.44
C TYR A 49 -5.27 5.91 -2.76
N ARG A 50 -4.85 4.88 -3.50
CA ARG A 50 -4.61 3.54 -2.96
C ARG A 50 -3.28 3.53 -2.21
N LEU A 51 -3.29 3.12 -0.95
CA LEU A 51 -2.07 3.08 -0.14
C LEU A 51 -1.13 1.93 -0.55
N GLY A 52 -1.67 0.88 -1.19
CA GLY A 52 -0.92 -0.31 -1.57
C GLY A 52 -0.54 -1.20 -0.39
N ASP A 53 -1.09 -0.93 0.80
CA ASP A 53 -0.95 -1.78 2.00
C ASP A 53 -2.14 -2.75 2.09
N VAL A 54 -1.93 -3.90 2.72
CA VAL A 54 -3.00 -4.87 3.03
C VAL A 54 -3.16 -4.93 4.54
N LEU A 55 -4.36 -4.60 5.02
CA LEU A 55 -4.74 -4.55 6.41
C LEU A 55 -5.72 -5.66 6.74
N GLY A 56 -5.38 -6.50 7.72
CA GLY A 56 -6.28 -7.51 8.25
C GLY A 56 -7.00 -7.00 9.49
N VAL A 57 -8.34 -7.00 9.46
CA VAL A 57 -9.16 -6.52 10.57
C VAL A 57 -9.14 -7.53 11.70
N THR A 58 -8.76 -7.08 12.89
CA THR A 58 -8.62 -7.94 14.08
C THR A 58 -9.70 -7.71 15.12
N GLY A 59 -10.40 -6.57 15.06
CA GLY A 59 -11.44 -6.21 16.01
C GLY A 59 -11.91 -4.78 15.81
N PHE A 60 -12.64 -4.27 16.79
CA PHE A 60 -13.11 -2.89 16.82
C PHE A 60 -12.88 -2.28 18.20
N TYR A 61 -12.46 -1.03 18.23
CA TYR A 61 -12.51 -0.19 19.41
C TYR A 61 -13.61 0.87 19.23
N ASN A 62 -14.71 0.70 19.97
CA ASN A 62 -15.98 1.39 19.70
C ASN A 62 -16.46 1.07 18.27
N ASN A 63 -16.49 2.08 17.39
CA ASN A 63 -16.87 1.95 15.98
C ASN A 63 -15.67 2.05 15.03
N ALA A 64 -14.44 2.17 15.56
CA ALA A 64 -13.23 2.23 14.74
C ALA A 64 -12.62 0.83 14.61
N PRO A 65 -12.29 0.37 13.39
CA PRO A 65 -11.61 -0.91 13.23
C PRO A 65 -10.20 -0.88 13.83
N THR A 66 -9.79 -2.02 14.35
CA THR A 66 -8.42 -2.27 14.81
C THR A 66 -7.76 -3.25 13.85
N ASP A 67 -6.70 -2.82 13.19
CA ASP A 67 -6.10 -3.55 12.08
C ASP A 67 -4.65 -3.94 12.32
N SER A 68 -4.21 -4.97 11.60
CA SER A 68 -2.81 -5.40 11.55
C SER A 68 -2.31 -5.41 10.11
N ILE A 69 -1.06 -4.99 9.90
CA ILE A 69 -0.44 -5.01 8.58
C ILE A 69 -0.17 -6.46 8.19
N ARG A 70 -0.75 -6.89 7.06
CA ARG A 70 -0.56 -8.23 6.47
C ARG A 70 0.53 -8.23 5.40
N GLY A 71 0.71 -7.11 4.71
CA GLY A 71 1.68 -6.98 3.63
C GLY A 71 1.45 -5.73 2.79
N MET A 72 2.06 -5.70 1.61
CA MET A 72 1.90 -4.66 0.60
C MET A 72 1.57 -5.32 -0.73
N ILE A 73 0.80 -4.65 -1.60
CA ILE A 73 0.51 -5.11 -2.95
C ILE A 73 1.80 -5.02 -3.78
N GLU A 74 2.15 -6.14 -4.42
CA GLU A 74 3.47 -6.39 -5.04
C GLU A 74 3.81 -5.42 -6.20
N SER A 75 2.80 -4.90 -6.91
CA SER A 75 3.01 -3.91 -8.00
C SER A 75 3.69 -2.62 -7.53
N ASP A 76 3.48 -2.23 -6.28
CA ASP A 76 4.03 -1.01 -5.68
C ASP A 76 5.32 -1.27 -4.87
N TYR A 77 5.58 -2.53 -4.54
CA TYR A 77 6.84 -2.95 -3.94
C TYR A 77 8.01 -2.75 -4.92
N GLU A 78 7.84 -3.21 -6.17
CA GLU A 78 8.87 -3.06 -7.20
C GLU A 78 9.07 -1.60 -7.65
N HIS A 79 8.02 -0.77 -7.65
CA HIS A 79 8.16 0.66 -7.95
C HIS A 79 8.96 1.41 -6.86
N ARG A 80 8.76 1.09 -5.58
CA ARG A 80 9.52 1.70 -4.47
C ARG A 80 10.96 1.18 -4.35
N ARG A 81 11.26 0.01 -4.91
CA ARG A 81 12.62 -0.56 -4.95
C ARG A 81 13.50 -0.03 -6.08
N ARG A 82 12.93 0.60 -7.12
CA ARG A 82 13.76 1.16 -8.20
C ARG A 82 14.60 2.30 -7.64
N PRO A 83 15.94 2.19 -7.65
CA PRO A 83 16.77 3.34 -7.34
C PRO A 83 16.42 4.46 -8.33
N PRO A 84 16.42 5.74 -7.90
CA PRO A 84 16.15 6.85 -8.79
C PRO A 84 17.10 6.74 -9.99
N GLN A 85 16.53 6.54 -11.18
CA GLN A 85 17.32 6.53 -12.40
C GLN A 85 17.72 7.97 -12.70
N GLY A 86 18.90 8.34 -12.20
CA GLY A 86 19.55 9.59 -12.54
C GLY A 86 20.06 10.36 -11.33
N SER A 87 21.30 10.06 -10.93
CA SER A 87 22.20 11.09 -10.41
C SER A 87 23.65 10.68 -10.69
N ASP A 88 24.27 11.48 -11.53
CA ASP A 88 25.68 11.59 -11.91
C ASP A 88 26.70 10.66 -11.21
N LYS A 89 27.37 9.84 -12.03
CA LYS A 89 28.57 9.09 -11.65
C LYS A 89 29.82 9.99 -11.70
N ARG A 90 29.89 11.04 -10.90
CA ARG A 90 31.14 11.75 -10.58
C ARG A 90 30.91 12.31 -9.19
N GLU A 91 31.38 11.67 -8.12
CA GLU A 91 32.66 12.03 -7.53
C GLU A 91 32.92 11.10 -6.34
N ALA A 92 33.66 10.01 -6.57
CA ALA A 92 34.17 9.17 -5.48
C ALA A 92 35.53 8.62 -5.91
N SER A 93 36.45 9.51 -6.26
CA SER A 93 37.87 9.18 -6.43
C SER A 93 38.71 10.33 -5.92
N SER A 94 38.66 10.57 -4.62
CA SER A 94 39.70 11.34 -3.92
C SER A 94 39.55 11.13 -2.42
N CYS A 95 40.04 10.00 -1.92
CA CYS A 95 40.46 9.82 -0.52
C CYS A 95 41.05 8.41 -0.35
N SER A 96 42.21 8.17 -0.95
CA SER A 96 43.12 7.13 -0.48
C SER A 96 44.53 7.44 -0.98
N SER A 97 45.24 8.27 -0.22
CA SER A 97 46.70 8.30 -0.25
C SER A 97 47.21 9.14 0.93
N HIS A 98 47.56 8.45 2.02
CA HIS A 98 48.72 8.68 2.90
C HIS A 98 48.37 8.28 4.33
N MET A 99 48.99 7.21 4.82
CA MET A 99 50.05 7.33 5.82
C MET A 99 50.62 5.93 6.08
N THR A 100 51.87 5.76 5.65
CA THR A 100 52.81 4.78 6.17
C THR A 100 53.37 5.31 7.49
#